data_AF-A0A7X7PKN8-F1
#
_entry.id   AF-A0A7X7PKN8-F1
#
_cell.length_a   1.000
_cell.length_b   1.000
_cell.length_c   1.000
_cell.angle_alpha   90.00
_cell.angle_beta   90.00
_cell.angle_gamma   90.00
#
_symmetry.space_group_name_H-M   'P 1'
#
loop_
_entity.id
_entity.type
_entity.pdbx_description
1 polymer ?
#
loop_
_entity_poly.entity_id
_entity_poly.type
_entity_poly.pdbx_seq_one_letter_code
_entity_poly.pdbx_strand_id
1 'polypeptide(L)'
;MLRRTALALIVLVAAAACSSGQAPAPSGPAASVAPALVVEQFLRAANANDLDTMARLFGTMDGPVSQRDTQKEIDDRMFALASILRHQDYSIEGEQIVPGRRDVATQLLVRMVLPDRRSTVVPFTLVYSKGRTWLIEQIAVERITNLR
;
A
#
# COMPACT_ATOMS: atom_id res chain seq x y z
N MET A 1 23.06 13.82 71.93
CA MET A 1 23.20 12.36 71.76
C MET A 1 22.89 12.04 70.29
N LEU A 2 23.89 12.14 69.38
CA LEU A 2 24.51 11.02 68.64
C LEU A 2 23.49 9.93 68.25
N ARG A 3 23.26 9.61 66.96
CA ARG A 3 24.22 8.92 66.10
C ARG A 3 23.94 9.10 64.60
N ARG A 4 25.04 9.35 63.88
CA ARG A 4 25.26 9.14 62.45
C ARG A 4 25.41 7.65 62.17
N THR A 5 24.86 7.13 61.08
CA THR A 5 25.50 6.08 60.25
C THR A 5 24.79 5.96 58.90
N ALA A 6 25.55 6.19 57.83
CA ALA A 6 25.23 5.90 56.44
C ALA A 6 25.50 4.42 56.12
N LEU A 7 24.73 3.85 55.17
CA LEU A 7 25.07 2.72 54.29
C LEU A 7 23.88 2.56 53.31
N ALA A 8 23.90 3.08 52.08
CA ALA A 8 24.52 2.54 50.86
C ALA A 8 24.01 1.14 50.44
N LEU A 9 23.26 1.05 49.33
CA LEU A 9 23.18 -0.04 48.32
C LEU A 9 21.96 0.23 47.40
N ILE A 10 22.08 0.92 46.26
CA ILE A 10 22.49 0.41 44.92
C ILE A 10 21.70 -0.83 44.49
N VAL A 11 20.53 -0.63 43.87
CA VAL A 11 19.78 -1.61 43.05
C VAL A 11 18.81 -0.78 42.18
N LEU A 12 18.62 -0.92 40.88
CA LEU A 12 19.28 -1.59 39.77
C LEU A 12 18.56 -1.00 38.53
N VAL A 13 19.32 -0.73 37.49
CA VAL A 13 18.87 -0.16 36.20
C VAL A 13 17.81 -1.05 35.55
N ALA A 14 16.69 -0.45 35.15
CA ALA A 14 15.81 -0.99 34.12
C ALA A 14 15.20 0.16 33.31
N ALA A 15 16.05 0.89 32.58
CA ALA A 15 15.59 1.68 31.46
C ALA A 15 15.16 0.68 30.37
N ALA A 16 13.84 0.52 30.21
CA ALA A 16 13.23 -0.17 29.09
C ALA A 16 13.54 0.59 27.79
N ALA A 17 14.74 0.35 27.24
CA ALA A 17 15.06 0.73 25.88
C ALA A 17 14.44 -0.33 24.95
N CYS A 18 13.20 -0.10 24.53
CA CYS A 18 12.67 -0.74 23.34
C CYS A 18 13.50 -0.21 22.16
N SER A 19 14.60 -0.89 21.83
CA SER A 19 15.32 -0.65 20.58
C SER A 19 14.50 -1.27 19.46
N SER A 20 13.55 -0.51 18.94
CA SER A 20 12.98 -0.77 17.62
C SER A 20 14.11 -0.61 16.61
N GLY A 21 14.67 -1.74 16.16
CA GLY A 21 15.62 -1.79 15.06
C GLY A 21 14.93 -1.38 13.77
N GLN A 22 14.84 -0.08 13.52
CA GLN A 22 14.40 0.47 12.25
C GLN A 22 15.56 0.26 11.26
N ALA A 23 15.40 -0.71 10.35
CA ALA A 23 16.26 -0.79 9.18
C ALA A 23 16.23 0.57 8.43
N PRO A 24 17.33 1.02 7.81
CA PRO A 24 17.35 2.29 7.11
C PRO A 24 16.32 2.24 5.96
N ALA A 25 15.22 2.98 6.12
CA ALA A 25 14.33 3.24 5.00
C ALA A 25 15.08 4.13 4.00
N PRO A 26 15.00 3.87 2.69
CA PRO A 26 15.55 4.79 1.70
C PRO A 26 14.88 6.16 1.86
N SER A 27 15.70 7.18 2.03
CA SER A 27 15.34 8.59 2.21
C SER A 27 14.63 9.13 0.97
N GLY A 28 13.32 8.90 0.85
CA GLY A 28 12.42 9.54 -0.12
C GLY A 28 11.74 10.78 0.49
N PRO A 29 11.17 11.68 -0.35
CA PRO A 29 10.56 12.93 0.11
C PRO A 29 9.50 12.68 1.19
N ALA A 30 9.63 13.42 2.29
CA ALA A 30 8.71 13.41 3.42
C ALA A 30 7.26 13.68 2.97
N ALA A 31 6.33 12.88 3.51
CA ALA A 31 4.86 12.98 3.37
C ALA A 31 4.21 12.44 2.08
N SER A 32 4.82 11.48 1.39
CA SER A 32 4.09 10.69 0.38
C SER A 32 3.38 9.48 1.02
N VAL A 33 2.12 9.22 0.61
CA VAL A 33 1.36 8.03 1.01
C VAL A 33 2.11 6.79 0.54
N ALA A 34 2.44 5.85 1.43
CA ALA A 34 3.19 4.65 1.06
C ALA A 34 2.43 3.81 -0.01
N PRO A 35 3.14 3.09 -0.91
CA PRO A 35 2.51 2.26 -1.95
C PRO A 35 1.43 1.31 -1.41
N ALA A 36 1.71 0.66 -0.26
CA ALA A 36 0.78 -0.25 0.39
C ALA A 36 -0.55 0.44 0.75
N LEU A 37 -0.49 1.63 1.32
CA LEU A 37 -1.66 2.40 1.71
C LEU A 37 -2.52 2.82 0.50
N VAL A 38 -1.90 3.09 -0.65
CA VAL A 38 -2.63 3.35 -1.91
C VAL A 38 -3.42 2.12 -2.34
N VAL A 39 -2.81 0.93 -2.31
CA VAL A 39 -3.48 -0.34 -2.63
C VAL A 39 -4.63 -0.62 -1.67
N GLU A 40 -4.42 -0.45 -0.36
CA GLU A 40 -5.47 -0.64 0.65
C GLU A 40 -6.67 0.27 0.41
N GLN A 41 -6.43 1.55 0.15
CA GLN A 41 -7.49 2.51 -0.13
C GLN A 41 -8.23 2.18 -1.43
N PHE A 42 -7.49 1.77 -2.47
CA PHE A 42 -8.08 1.40 -3.75
C PHE A 42 -8.96 0.14 -3.64
N LEU A 43 -8.49 -0.90 -2.93
CA LEU A 43 -9.26 -2.12 -2.72
C LEU A 43 -10.52 -1.87 -1.88
N ARG A 44 -10.42 -1.02 -0.86
CA ARG A 44 -11.59 -0.58 -0.09
C ARG A 44 -12.60 0.15 -0.98
N ALA A 45 -12.13 1.09 -1.82
CA ALA A 45 -12.97 1.82 -2.75
C ALA A 45 -13.63 0.90 -3.78
N ALA A 46 -12.89 -0.08 -4.31
CA ALA A 46 -13.40 -1.08 -5.24
C ALA A 46 -14.55 -1.90 -4.63
N ASN A 47 -14.41 -2.37 -3.39
CA ASN A 47 -15.49 -3.09 -2.69
C ASN A 47 -16.71 -2.20 -2.40
N ALA A 48 -16.49 -0.89 -2.21
CA ALA A 48 -17.57 0.07 -2.00
C ALA A 48 -18.19 0.61 -3.30
N ASN A 49 -17.66 0.25 -4.47
CA ASN A 49 -17.95 0.88 -5.77
C ASN A 49 -17.76 2.41 -5.77
N ASP A 50 -16.79 2.92 -4.98
CA ASP A 50 -16.41 4.32 -4.98
C ASP A 50 -15.46 4.62 -6.15
N LEU A 51 -16.05 4.80 -7.33
CA LEU A 51 -15.32 4.97 -8.60
C LEU A 51 -14.48 6.25 -8.61
N ASP A 52 -14.95 7.32 -7.96
CA ASP A 52 -14.23 8.58 -7.85
C ASP A 52 -12.94 8.42 -7.03
N THR A 53 -13.01 7.70 -5.91
CA THR A 53 -11.81 7.40 -5.12
C THR A 53 -10.85 6.50 -5.89
N MET A 54 -11.36 5.48 -6.58
CA MET A 54 -10.53 4.64 -7.45
C MET A 54 -9.82 5.49 -8.53
N ALA A 55 -10.53 6.41 -9.17
CA ALA A 55 -10.00 7.26 -10.22
C ALA A 55 -8.88 8.21 -9.75
N ARG A 56 -8.89 8.62 -8.48
CA ARG A 56 -7.83 9.46 -7.88
C ARG A 56 -6.57 8.67 -7.53
N LEU A 57 -6.70 7.36 -7.31
CA LEU A 57 -5.62 6.47 -6.90
C LEU A 57 -5.04 5.67 -8.08
N PHE A 58 -5.73 5.67 -9.22
CA PHE A 58 -5.32 4.99 -10.44
C PHE A 58 -4.82 5.99 -11.49
N GLY A 59 -3.71 5.71 -12.17
CA GLY A 59 -3.15 6.63 -13.15
C GLY A 59 -1.79 6.24 -13.68
N THR A 60 -1.09 7.20 -14.29
CA THR A 60 0.26 6.99 -14.85
C THR A 60 1.23 7.97 -14.20
N MET A 61 2.48 7.99 -14.66
CA MET A 61 3.44 9.04 -14.29
C MET A 61 2.93 10.46 -14.56
N ASP A 62 1.96 10.63 -15.47
CA ASP A 62 1.41 11.94 -15.84
C ASP A 62 0.34 12.43 -14.86
N GLY A 63 -0.18 11.56 -13.99
CA GLY A 63 -1.20 11.87 -13.00
C GLY A 63 -2.35 10.86 -12.95
N PRO A 64 -3.30 11.07 -12.03
CA PRO A 64 -4.47 10.21 -11.87
C PRO A 64 -5.41 10.33 -13.07
N VAL A 65 -6.15 9.25 -13.36
CA VAL A 65 -7.16 9.27 -14.43
C VAL A 65 -8.26 10.30 -14.16
N SER A 66 -8.56 10.60 -12.89
CA SER A 66 -9.51 11.65 -12.51
C SER A 66 -9.17 13.05 -13.01
N GLN A 67 -7.94 13.29 -13.46
CA GLN A 67 -7.50 14.58 -14.01
C GLN A 67 -7.28 14.54 -15.54
N ARG A 68 -7.26 13.35 -16.14
CA ARG A 68 -6.82 13.12 -17.52
C ARG A 68 -7.94 12.61 -18.42
N ASP A 69 -8.81 11.77 -17.87
CA ASP A 69 -9.81 11.02 -18.63
C ASP A 69 -11.19 11.67 -18.42
N THR A 70 -12.14 11.42 -19.34
CA THR A 70 -13.51 11.92 -19.20
C THR A 70 -14.29 11.14 -18.13
N GLN A 71 -15.35 11.75 -17.56
CA GLN A 71 -16.17 11.07 -16.55
C GLN A 71 -16.71 9.72 -17.06
N LYS A 72 -17.16 9.66 -18.32
CA LYS A 72 -17.65 8.41 -18.91
C LYS A 72 -16.58 7.32 -18.96
N GLU A 73 -15.36 7.66 -19.37
CA GLU A 73 -14.24 6.71 -19.42
C GLU A 73 -13.86 6.24 -18.02
N ILE A 74 -13.88 7.15 -17.04
CA ILE A 74 -13.65 6.85 -15.63
C ILE A 74 -14.69 5.85 -15.12
N ASP A 75 -15.97 6.14 -15.31
CA ASP A 75 -17.07 5.30 -14.84
C ASP A 75 -16.97 3.90 -15.45
N ASP A 76 -16.85 3.80 -16.78
CA ASP A 76 -16.78 2.53 -17.49
C ASP A 76 -15.56 1.70 -17.03
N ARG A 77 -14.38 2.32 -16.94
CA ARG A 77 -13.13 1.64 -16.58
C ARG A 77 -13.09 1.25 -15.10
N MET A 78 -13.44 2.16 -14.19
CA MET A 78 -13.40 1.90 -12.75
C MET A 78 -14.47 0.90 -12.35
N PHE A 79 -15.66 0.94 -12.96
CA PHE A 79 -16.70 -0.06 -12.74
C PHE A 79 -16.24 -1.46 -13.17
N ALA A 80 -15.57 -1.57 -14.33
CA ALA A 80 -15.01 -2.84 -14.78
C ALA A 80 -13.95 -3.39 -13.80
N LEU A 81 -13.03 -2.53 -13.34
CA LEU A 81 -12.03 -2.92 -12.35
C LEU A 81 -12.67 -3.32 -11.01
N ALA A 82 -13.61 -2.52 -10.48
CA ALA A 82 -14.31 -2.81 -9.23
C ALA A 82 -15.03 -4.17 -9.29
N SER A 83 -15.67 -4.46 -10.43
CA SER A 83 -16.37 -5.72 -10.66
C SER A 83 -15.45 -6.94 -10.62
N ILE A 84 -14.22 -6.81 -11.14
CA ILE A 84 -13.21 -7.88 -11.15
C ILE A 84 -12.54 -8.01 -9.78
N LEU A 85 -12.28 -6.90 -9.10
CA LEU A 85 -11.51 -6.84 -7.86
C LEU A 85 -12.35 -7.08 -6.60
N ARG A 86 -13.64 -7.39 -6.74
CA ARG A 86 -14.51 -7.75 -5.61
C ARG A 86 -13.88 -8.92 -4.82
N HIS A 87 -13.70 -8.73 -3.52
CA HIS A 87 -13.02 -9.69 -2.65
C HIS A 87 -13.63 -9.72 -1.25
N GLN A 88 -13.40 -10.81 -0.52
CA GLN A 88 -13.75 -10.97 0.89
C GLN A 88 -12.64 -10.47 1.81
N ASP A 89 -11.38 -10.69 1.44
CA ASP A 89 -10.21 -10.32 2.22
C ASP A 89 -8.99 -10.16 1.31
N TYR A 90 -7.92 -9.53 1.81
CA TYR A 90 -6.64 -9.43 1.13
C TYR A 90 -5.46 -9.29 2.11
N SER A 91 -4.27 -9.67 1.64
CA SER A 91 -3.01 -9.40 2.34
C SER A 91 -1.91 -9.00 1.34
N ILE A 92 -1.05 -8.06 1.76
CA ILE A 92 0.14 -7.67 0.99
C ILE A 92 1.27 -8.60 1.41
N GLU A 93 1.75 -9.44 0.50
CA GLU A 93 2.74 -10.48 0.79
C GLU A 93 4.18 -10.03 0.58
N GLY A 94 4.39 -8.97 -0.21
CA GLY A 94 5.71 -8.44 -0.46
C GLY A 94 5.74 -7.34 -1.51
N GLU A 95 6.92 -6.76 -1.63
CA GLU A 95 7.24 -5.68 -2.56
C GLU A 95 8.40 -6.13 -3.47
N GLN A 96 8.28 -5.83 -4.77
CA GLN A 96 9.22 -6.19 -5.80
C GLN A 96 9.59 -4.97 -6.64
N ILE A 97 10.85 -4.93 -7.08
CA ILE A 97 11.34 -3.90 -7.98
C ILE A 97 10.82 -4.17 -9.39
N VAL A 98 10.38 -3.11 -10.09
CA VAL A 98 10.07 -3.18 -11.52
C VAL A 98 11.36 -3.01 -12.33
N PRO A 99 11.81 -4.02 -13.12
CA PRO A 99 13.03 -3.91 -13.92
C PRO A 99 13.01 -2.68 -14.85
N GLY A 100 14.12 -1.95 -14.88
CA GLY A 100 14.24 -0.71 -15.69
C GLY A 100 13.49 0.51 -15.15
N ARG A 101 12.77 0.40 -14.02
CA ARG A 101 11.96 1.49 -13.45
C ARG A 101 12.14 1.66 -11.93
N ARG A 102 13.28 1.25 -11.39
CA ARG A 102 13.53 1.12 -9.95
C ARG A 102 13.27 2.41 -9.15
N ASP A 103 13.55 3.57 -9.76
CA ASP A 103 13.47 4.87 -9.08
C ASP A 103 12.04 5.45 -9.04
N VAL A 104 11.13 4.90 -9.84
CA VAL A 104 9.80 5.47 -10.05
C VAL A 104 8.68 4.47 -9.89
N ALA A 105 8.97 3.17 -9.81
CA ALA A 105 7.95 2.14 -9.79
C ALA A 105 8.30 0.97 -8.88
N THR A 106 7.25 0.44 -8.24
CA THR A 106 7.31 -0.73 -7.39
C THR A 106 6.12 -1.64 -7.68
N GLN A 107 6.25 -2.93 -7.39
CA GLN A 107 5.18 -3.89 -7.56
C GLN A 107 4.86 -4.56 -6.22
N LEU A 108 3.60 -4.49 -5.80
CA LEU A 108 3.11 -5.17 -4.62
C LEU A 108 2.43 -6.48 -5.01
N LEU A 109 2.80 -7.56 -4.31
CA LEU A 109 2.15 -8.86 -4.44
C LEU A 109 1.01 -8.95 -3.44
N VAL A 110 -0.23 -8.93 -3.93
CA VAL A 110 -1.43 -8.92 -3.07
C VAL A 110 -2.15 -10.25 -3.18
N ARG A 111 -2.19 -11.03 -2.10
CA ARG A 111 -3.08 -12.18 -2.02
C ARG A 111 -4.50 -11.69 -1.80
N MET A 112 -5.41 -12.05 -2.70
CA MET A 112 -6.84 -11.72 -2.59
C MET A 112 -7.65 -13.00 -2.35
N VAL A 113 -8.62 -12.93 -1.44
CA VAL A 113 -9.62 -13.98 -1.22
C VAL A 113 -10.90 -13.58 -1.96
N LEU A 114 -11.26 -14.31 -3.00
CA LEU A 114 -12.38 -14.02 -3.88
C LEU A 114 -13.73 -14.43 -3.25
N PRO A 115 -14.89 -13.99 -3.78
CA PRO A 115 -16.21 -14.31 -3.22
C PRO A 115 -16.53 -15.81 -3.13
N ASP A 116 -15.92 -16.62 -4.00
CA ASP A 116 -16.04 -18.08 -3.99
C ASP A 116 -15.01 -18.78 -3.07
N ARG A 117 -14.33 -18.02 -2.21
CA ARG A 117 -13.30 -18.44 -1.25
C ARG A 117 -11.99 -18.95 -1.87
N ARG A 118 -11.82 -18.81 -3.19
CA ARG A 118 -10.52 -19.08 -3.81
C ARG A 118 -9.56 -17.93 -3.52
N SER A 119 -8.26 -18.24 -3.50
CA SER A 119 -7.22 -17.26 -3.27
C SER A 119 -6.23 -17.20 -4.42
N THR A 120 -5.81 -16.00 -4.79
CA THR A 120 -4.82 -15.78 -5.85
C THR A 120 -3.94 -14.59 -5.50
N VAL A 121 -2.70 -14.61 -5.97
CA VAL A 121 -1.77 -13.47 -5.83
C VAL A 121 -1.87 -12.61 -7.08
N VAL A 122 -2.26 -11.36 -6.88
CA VAL A 122 -2.46 -10.34 -7.90
C VAL A 122 -1.36 -9.28 -7.75
N PRO A 123 -0.44 -9.18 -8.72
CA PRO A 123 0.50 -8.07 -8.76
C PRO A 123 -0.19 -6.71 -9.03
N PHE A 124 0.15 -5.71 -8.21
CA PHE A 124 -0.21 -4.30 -8.39
C PHE A 124 1.06 -3.52 -8.67
N THR A 125 1.16 -2.91 -9.85
CA THR A 125 2.28 -2.01 -10.19
C THR A 125 1.88 -0.60 -9.82
N LEU A 126 2.70 0.04 -8.99
CA LEU A 126 2.54 1.43 -8.59
C LEU A 126 3.65 2.29 -9.17
N VAL A 127 3.33 3.56 -9.39
CA VAL A 127 4.24 4.55 -9.94
C VAL A 127 4.20 5.85 -9.14
N TYR A 128 5.37 6.46 -8.91
CA TYR A 128 5.50 7.72 -8.20
C TYR A 128 5.32 8.89 -9.17
N SER A 129 4.06 9.31 -9.35
CA SER A 129 3.65 10.31 -10.32
C SER A 129 4.20 11.70 -10.00
N LYS A 130 4.96 12.28 -10.94
CA LYS A 130 5.56 13.63 -10.88
C LYS A 130 6.32 13.93 -9.57
N GLY A 131 6.81 12.91 -8.88
CA GLY A 131 7.51 13.08 -7.61
C GLY A 131 6.62 13.44 -6.41
N ARG A 132 5.29 13.29 -6.51
CA ARG A 132 4.32 13.80 -5.51
C ARG A 132 3.51 12.71 -4.83
N THR A 133 2.97 11.76 -5.58
CA THR A 133 2.05 10.75 -5.06
C THR A 133 2.23 9.43 -5.75
N TRP A 134 2.04 8.34 -5.00
CA TRP A 134 1.92 7.01 -5.57
C TRP A 134 0.54 6.85 -6.21
N LEU A 135 0.51 6.19 -7.37
CA LEU A 135 -0.69 5.80 -8.08
C LEU A 135 -0.56 4.33 -8.50
N ILE A 136 -1.67 3.62 -8.55
CA ILE A 136 -1.73 2.31 -9.19
C ILE A 136 -1.74 2.53 -10.70
N GLU A 137 -0.76 1.96 -11.38
CA GLU A 137 -0.63 2.05 -12.83
C GLU A 137 -1.21 0.82 -13.52
N GLN A 138 -0.95 -0.36 -12.95
CA GLN A 138 -1.38 -1.62 -13.53
C GLN A 138 -1.80 -2.61 -12.45
N ILE A 139 -2.79 -3.44 -12.78
CA ILE A 139 -3.26 -4.52 -11.92
C ILE A 139 -3.36 -5.77 -12.80
N ALA A 140 -2.72 -6.85 -12.38
CA ALA A 140 -2.70 -8.12 -13.09
C ALA A 140 -4.03 -8.89 -12.93
N VAL A 141 -5.13 -8.31 -13.42
CA VAL A 141 -6.51 -8.83 -13.29
C VAL A 141 -6.72 -10.19 -13.98
N GLU A 142 -5.85 -10.58 -14.89
CA GLU A 142 -5.78 -11.92 -15.47
C GLU A 142 -5.61 -13.01 -14.40
N ARG A 143 -4.96 -12.69 -13.27
CA ARG A 143 -4.79 -13.62 -12.14
C ARG A 143 -6.10 -13.97 -11.43
N ILE A 144 -7.14 -13.17 -11.62
CA ILE A 144 -8.49 -13.40 -11.12
C ILE A 144 -9.37 -14.00 -12.22
N THR A 145 -9.36 -13.41 -13.41
CA THR A 145 -10.28 -13.78 -14.49
C THR A 145 -9.98 -15.16 -15.09
N ASN A 146 -8.73 -15.61 -15.07
CA ASN A 146 -8.33 -16.95 -15.56
C ASN A 146 -8.63 -18.08 -14.58
N LEU A 147 -9.13 -17.79 -13.37
CA LEU A 147 -9.48 -18.85 -12.42
C LEU A 147 -10.75 -19.60 -12.81
N ARG A 148 -11.55 -19.09 -13.74
CA ARG A 148 -12.86 -19.65 -14.11
C ARG A 148 -12.78 -21.09 -14.60
#